data_AF-A0AAI9EN14-F1
#
_entry.id   AF-A0AAI9EN14-F1
#
_cell.length_a   1.000
_cell.length_b   1.000
_cell.length_c   1.000
_cell.angle_alpha   90.00
_cell.angle_beta   90.00
_cell.angle_gamma   90.00
#
_symmetry.space_group_name_H-M   'P 1'
#
loop_
_entity.id
_entity.type
_entity.pdbx_description
1 polymer ?
#
loop_
_entity_poly.entity_id
_entity_poly.type
_entity_poly.pdbx_seq_one_letter_code
_entity_poly.pdbx_strand_id
1 'polypeptide(L)'
;MKVTNGVGVVTRLYIEGAQALDPVTVLMEDMQPSVGRITIICWGKVWTSFWGGMSGDNIRQFILRTNNDYIASHLWNDQRPKKADKVYLLRIIAAVKAGMEQTAQEHESC
;
A
#
# COMPACT_ATOMS: atom_id res chain seq x y z
N MET A 1 1.81 -23.44 20.32
CA MET A 1 2.23 -22.23 19.57
C MET A 1 3.45 -22.60 18.74
N LYS A 2 3.38 -22.50 17.41
CA LYS A 2 4.54 -22.71 16.54
C LYS A 2 5.04 -21.33 16.11
N VAL A 3 6.30 -21.02 16.41
CA VAL A 3 6.95 -19.76 16.02
C VAL A 3 7.84 -20.07 14.83
N THR A 4 7.68 -19.31 13.75
CA THR A 4 8.51 -19.42 12.55
C THR A 4 8.87 -18.02 12.08
N ASN A 5 10.05 -17.87 11.48
CA ASN A 5 10.39 -16.65 10.78
C ASN A 5 9.50 -16.49 9.54
N GLY A 6 9.08 -15.25 9.27
CA GLY A 6 8.39 -14.93 8.02
C GLY A 6 9.34 -15.16 6.84
N VAL A 7 8.78 -15.72 5.76
CA VAL A 7 9.44 -15.82 4.46
C VAL A 7 8.80 -14.75 3.57
N GLY A 8 9.63 -14.04 2.78
CA GLY A 8 9.17 -12.95 1.93
C GLY A 8 10.04 -11.70 2.02
N VAL A 9 9.81 -10.75 1.12
CA VAL A 9 10.52 -9.46 1.10
C VAL A 9 9.61 -8.38 1.65
N VAL A 10 10.13 -7.57 2.56
CA VAL A 10 9.43 -6.39 3.09
C VAL A 10 10.12 -5.14 2.56
N THR A 11 9.38 -4.32 1.82
CA THR A 11 9.84 -3.02 1.35
C THR A 11 9.11 -1.92 2.09
N ARG A 12 9.86 -0.91 2.53
CA ARG A 12 9.31 0.26 3.20
C ARG A 12 9.49 1.50 2.32
N LEU A 13 8.42 2.26 2.16
CA LEU A 13 8.39 3.54 1.46
C LEU A 13 7.99 4.63 2.44
N TYR A 14 8.70 5.77 2.37
CA TYR A 14 8.38 6.99 3.11
C TYR A 14 8.00 8.06 2.11
N ILE A 15 6.86 8.71 2.34
CA ILE A 15 6.33 9.75 1.47
C ILE A 15 6.11 10.99 2.32
N GLU A 16 6.86 12.04 2.01
CA GLU A 16 6.78 13.34 2.68
C GLU A 16 6.45 14.43 1.66
N GLY A 17 5.87 15.54 2.12
CA GLY A 17 5.56 16.68 1.24
C GLY A 17 4.36 16.48 0.30
N ALA A 18 3.62 15.38 0.41
CA ALA A 18 2.39 15.18 -0.36
C ALA A 18 1.31 16.22 0.05
N GLN A 19 0.71 16.89 -0.94
CA GLN A 19 -0.19 18.02 -0.70
C GLN A 19 -1.33 17.68 0.27
N ALA A 20 -1.36 18.39 1.40
CA ALA A 20 -2.36 18.26 2.47
C ALA A 20 -2.51 16.82 3.01
N LEU A 21 -1.43 16.06 3.05
CA LEU A 21 -1.29 14.80 3.76
C LEU A 21 -0.14 14.92 4.76
N ASP A 22 -0.30 14.29 5.92
CA ASP A 22 0.80 14.02 6.83
C ASP A 22 1.77 13.00 6.19
N PRO A 23 3.00 12.87 6.71
CA PRO A 23 3.94 11.86 6.24
C PRO A 23 3.31 10.45 6.21
N VAL A 24 3.43 9.78 5.07
CA VAL A 24 2.87 8.45 4.84
C VAL A 24 4.00 7.43 4.89
N THR A 25 3.88 6.43 5.76
CA THR A 25 4.72 5.23 5.72
C THR A 25 3.93 4.11 5.08
N VAL A 26 4.53 3.44 4.10
CA VAL A 26 3.96 2.26 3.46
C VAL A 26 4.89 1.07 3.67
N LEU A 27 4.33 -0.03 4.17
CA LEU A 27 4.99 -1.34 4.24
C LEU A 27 4.34 -2.24 3.20
N MET A 28 5.16 -2.77 2.31
CA MET A 28 4.78 -3.71 1.27
C MET A 28 5.45 -5.04 1.57
N GLU A 29 4.67 -6.09 1.70
CA GLU A 29 5.16 -7.43 1.98
C GLU A 29 4.78 -8.37 0.85
N ASP A 30 5.80 -8.89 0.16
CA ASP A 30 5.68 -9.99 -0.79
C ASP A 30 5.92 -11.30 -0.04
N MET A 31 4.84 -11.92 0.43
CA MET A 31 4.92 -13.09 1.32
C MET A 31 5.21 -14.38 0.54
N GLN A 32 4.56 -14.57 -0.61
CA GLN A 32 4.75 -15.67 -1.56
C GLN A 32 4.39 -15.19 -2.97
N PRO A 33 4.70 -15.93 -4.05
CA PRO A 33 4.24 -15.57 -5.39
C PRO A 33 2.72 -15.35 -5.41
N SER A 34 2.27 -14.20 -5.93
CA SER A 34 0.86 -13.78 -5.94
C SER A 34 0.19 -13.56 -4.58
N VAL A 35 0.95 -13.57 -3.47
CA VAL A 35 0.41 -13.37 -2.11
C VAL A 35 1.14 -12.21 -1.44
N GLY A 36 0.40 -11.16 -1.09
CA GLY A 36 1.00 -9.94 -0.54
C GLY A 36 0.11 -9.19 0.42
N ARG A 37 0.76 -8.32 1.20
CA ARG A 37 0.11 -7.45 2.18
C ARG A 37 0.65 -6.03 2.04
N ILE A 38 -0.24 -5.05 2.17
CA ILE A 38 0.14 -3.65 2.31
C ILE A 38 -0.32 -3.13 3.67
N THR A 39 0.53 -2.35 4.33
CA THR A 39 0.17 -1.57 5.51
C THR A 39 0.52 -0.11 5.26
N ILE A 40 -0.46 0.77 5.37
CA ILE A 40 -0.31 2.21 5.17
C ILE A 40 -0.55 2.90 6.51
N ILE A 41 0.38 3.76 6.91
CA ILE A 41 0.34 4.52 8.16
C ILE A 41 0.35 6.00 7.78
N CYS A 42 -0.64 6.75 8.24
CA CYS A 42 -0.72 8.21 8.08
C CYS A 42 -1.44 8.82 9.28
N TRP A 43 -0.79 9.76 9.96
CA TRP A 43 -1.32 10.49 11.13
C TRP A 43 -2.09 9.62 12.14
N GLY A 44 -1.40 8.66 12.76
CA GLY A 44 -1.98 7.78 13.78
C GLY A 44 -3.06 6.81 13.28
N LYS A 45 -3.43 6.87 11.99
CA LYS A 45 -4.29 5.89 11.33
C LYS A 45 -3.45 4.86 10.61
N VAL A 46 -3.95 3.63 10.61
CA VAL A 46 -3.33 2.49 9.95
C VAL A 46 -4.38 1.76 9.14
N TRP A 47 -4.04 1.42 7.90
CA TRP A 47 -4.85 0.56 7.04
C TRP A 47 -4.01 -0.59 6.55
N THR A 48 -4.52 -1.80 6.71
CA THR A 48 -3.85 -3.02 6.26
C THR A 48 -4.79 -3.83 5.40
N SER A 49 -4.28 -4.32 4.27
CA SER A 49 -5.01 -5.24 3.40
C SER A 49 -4.11 -6.34 2.90
N PHE A 50 -4.71 -7.51 2.70
CA PHE A 50 -4.06 -8.72 2.23
C PHE A 50 -4.73 -9.19 0.93
N TRP A 51 -3.93 -9.70 0.00
CA TRP A 51 -4.40 -10.35 -1.21
C TRP A 51 -3.72 -11.71 -1.36
N GLY A 52 -4.54 -12.77 -1.44
CA GLY A 52 -4.09 -14.15 -1.68
C GLY A 52 -4.02 -14.54 -3.16
N GLY A 53 -4.26 -13.61 -4.07
CA GLY A 53 -4.29 -13.86 -5.51
C GLY A 53 -4.05 -12.59 -6.31
N MET A 54 -2.78 -12.22 -6.48
CA MET A 54 -2.33 -11.04 -7.24
C MET A 54 -1.99 -11.36 -8.71
N SER A 55 -2.50 -12.48 -9.25
CA SER A 55 -2.34 -12.87 -10.67
C SER A 55 -0.89 -12.96 -11.17
N GLY A 56 0.04 -13.41 -10.32
CA GLY A 56 1.46 -13.51 -10.65
C GLY A 56 2.29 -12.28 -10.26
N ASP A 57 1.64 -11.15 -9.96
CA ASP A 57 2.33 -9.91 -9.59
C ASP A 57 2.89 -9.95 -8.17
N ASN A 58 3.90 -9.12 -7.93
CA ASN A 58 4.24 -8.66 -6.59
C ASN A 58 3.28 -7.55 -6.12
N ILE A 59 3.30 -7.24 -4.82
CA ILE A 59 2.36 -6.28 -4.21
C ILE A 59 2.47 -4.88 -4.83
N ARG A 60 3.68 -4.44 -5.20
CA ARG A 60 3.88 -3.14 -5.84
C ARG A 60 3.20 -3.08 -7.20
N GLN A 61 3.48 -4.05 -8.07
CA GLN A 61 2.89 -4.16 -9.41
C GLN A 61 1.36 -4.24 -9.32
N PHE A 62 0.86 -5.09 -8.42
CA PHE A 62 -0.57 -5.25 -8.18
C PHE A 62 -1.24 -3.93 -7.79
N ILE A 63 -0.67 -3.19 -6.84
CA ILE A 63 -1.23 -1.91 -6.38
C ILE A 63 -1.22 -0.88 -7.51
N LEU A 64 -0.12 -0.75 -8.26
CA LEU A 64 0.00 0.21 -9.34
C LEU A 64 -1.10 0.03 -10.40
N ARG A 65 -1.32 -1.22 -10.86
CA ARG A 65 -2.34 -1.51 -11.89
C ARG A 65 -3.79 -1.49 -11.40
N THR A 66 -4.02 -1.62 -10.10
CA THR A 66 -5.38 -1.82 -9.54
C THR A 66 -6.09 -0.49 -9.30
N ASN A 67 -7.40 -0.42 -9.53
CA ASN A 67 -8.17 0.81 -9.33
C ASN A 67 -8.12 1.31 -7.86
N ASN A 68 -8.01 2.62 -7.66
CA ASN A 68 -7.94 3.24 -6.34
C ASN A 68 -9.19 2.98 -5.47
N ASP A 69 -10.39 2.97 -6.06
CA ASP A 69 -11.63 2.63 -5.33
C ASP A 69 -11.63 1.18 -4.87
N TYR A 70 -11.10 0.26 -5.68
CA TYR A 70 -10.96 -1.15 -5.30
C TYR A 70 -9.99 -1.31 -4.12
N ILE A 71 -8.82 -0.67 -4.20
CA ILE A 71 -7.84 -0.68 -3.10
C ILE A 71 -8.47 -0.09 -1.83
N ALA A 72 -9.15 1.06 -1.96
CA ALA A 72 -9.83 1.69 -0.83
C ALA A 72 -10.85 0.74 -0.18
N SER A 73 -11.66 0.05 -0.98
CA SER A 73 -12.68 -0.89 -0.46
C SER A 73 -12.07 -1.99 0.41
N HIS A 74 -10.89 -2.50 0.06
CA HIS A 74 -10.20 -3.52 0.84
C HIS A 74 -9.60 -2.94 2.13
N LEU A 75 -9.05 -1.73 2.06
CA LEU A 75 -8.47 -1.04 3.22
C LEU A 75 -9.51 -0.62 4.26
N TRP A 76 -10.79 -0.51 3.87
CA TRP A 76 -11.88 -0.26 4.82
C TRP A 76 -12.28 -1.48 5.64
N ASN A 77 -11.87 -2.71 5.26
CA ASN A 77 -12.16 -3.95 5.98
C ASN A 77 -13.63 -4.06 6.44
N ASP A 78 -14.55 -3.98 5.46
CA ASP A 78 -16.02 -3.99 5.63
C ASP A 78 -16.64 -2.83 6.42
N GLN A 79 -15.86 -1.82 6.82
CA GLN A 79 -16.42 -0.62 7.40
C GLN A 79 -16.94 0.33 6.32
N ARG A 80 -18.09 0.96 6.59
CA ARG A 80 -18.61 2.03 5.74
C ARG A 80 -18.02 3.38 6.18
N PRO A 81 -17.04 3.94 5.46
CA PRO A 81 -16.45 5.22 5.85
C PRO A 81 -17.43 6.37 5.67
N LYS A 82 -17.21 7.45 6.43
CA LYS A 82 -17.82 8.74 6.11
C LYS A 82 -17.23 9.25 4.79
N LYS A 83 -17.97 10.12 4.10
CA LYS A 83 -17.53 10.69 2.80
C LYS A 83 -16.14 11.34 2.89
N ALA A 84 -15.87 12.11 3.95
CA ALA A 84 -14.60 12.77 4.16
C ALA A 84 -13.44 11.77 4.33
N ASP A 85 -13.65 10.70 5.11
CA ASP A 85 -12.66 9.64 5.30
C ASP A 85 -12.36 8.90 3.98
N LYS A 86 -13.39 8.67 3.15
CA LYS A 86 -13.20 8.10 1.80
C LYS A 86 -12.30 8.99 0.94
N VAL A 87 -12.57 10.29 0.89
CA VAL A 87 -11.76 11.25 0.13
C VAL A 87 -10.32 11.29 0.63
N TYR A 88 -10.13 11.27 1.96
CA TYR A 88 -8.80 11.27 2.57
C TYR A 88 -7.99 10.01 2.19
N LEU A 89 -8.60 8.82 2.30
CA LEU A 89 -7.92 7.58 1.94
C LEU A 89 -7.58 7.52 0.44
N LEU A 90 -8.48 7.98 -0.44
CA LEU A 90 -8.20 8.04 -1.87
C LEU A 90 -7.00 8.95 -2.19
N ARG A 91 -6.84 10.06 -1.48
CA ARG A 91 -5.67 10.94 -1.61
C ARG A 91 -4.39 10.24 -1.13
N ILE A 92 -4.47 9.50 -0.03
CA ILE A 92 -3.34 8.67 0.44
C ILE A 92 -2.96 7.63 -0.62
N ILE A 93 -3.92 6.88 -1.16
CA ILE A 93 -3.66 5.86 -2.20
C ILE A 93 -3.01 6.50 -3.44
N ALA A 94 -3.49 7.67 -3.87
CA ALA A 94 -2.88 8.39 -4.99
C ALA A 94 -1.43 8.79 -4.69
N ALA A 95 -1.14 9.30 -3.50
CA ALA A 95 0.23 9.62 -3.09
C ALA A 95 1.11 8.37 -3.01
N VAL A 96 0.59 7.26 -2.50
CA VAL A 96 1.29 5.98 -2.44
C VAL A 96 1.69 5.49 -3.83
N LYS A 97 0.78 5.54 -4.80
CA LYS A 97 1.10 5.17 -6.19
C LYS A 97 2.15 6.09 -6.81
N ALA A 98 2.00 7.39 -6.66
CA ALA A 98 2.97 8.35 -7.16
C ALA A 98 4.37 8.11 -6.56
N GLY A 99 4.45 7.85 -5.25
CA GLY A 99 5.72 7.49 -4.59
C GLY A 99 6.29 6.17 -5.11
N MET A 100 5.45 5.17 -5.35
CA MET A 100 5.88 3.90 -5.96
C MET A 100 6.46 4.09 -7.37
N GLU A 101 5.88 4.97 -8.18
CA GLU A 101 6.36 5.30 -9.53
C GLU A 101 7.69 6.07 -9.49
N GLN A 102 7.85 7.02 -8.57
CA GLN A 102 9.11 7.77 -8.39
C GLN A 102 10.28 6.87 -8.03
N THR A 103 10.08 5.91 -7.11
CA THR A 103 11.14 4.95 -6.74
C THR A 103 11.55 4.01 -7.87
N ALA A 104 10.73 3.86 -8.92
CA ALA A 104 11.10 3.07 -10.09
C ALA A 104 12.07 3.83 -11.02
N GLN A 105 11.95 5.17 -11.08
CA GLN A 105 12.74 6.02 -11.98
C GLN A 105 14.14 6.31 -11.44
N GLU A 106 14.34 6.34 -10.13
CA GLU A 106 15.65 6.59 -9.50
C GLU A 106 16.64 5.42 -9.69
N HIS A 107 16.15 4.20 -9.94
CA HIS A 107 17.00 3.02 -10.11
C HIS A 107 17.54 2.83 -11.54
N GLU A 108 17.05 3.60 -12.52
CA GLU A 108 17.50 3.54 -13.93
C GLU A 108 18.49 4.67 -14.31
N SER A 109 18.76 5.61 -13.40
CA SER A 109 19.67 6.76 -13.65
C SER A 109 21.03 6.66 -12.97
N CYS A 110 21.45 5.47 -12.50
CA CYS A 110 22.78 5.23 -11.92
C CYS A 110 23.64 4.30 -12.78
#